data_AF-A0AAD6X1U6-F1
#
_entry.id   AF-A0AAD6X1U6-F1
#
_cell.length_a   1.000
_cell.length_b   1.000
_cell.length_c   1.000
_cell.angle_alpha   90.00
_cell.angle_beta   90.00
_cell.angle_gamma   90.00
#
_symmetry.space_group_name_H-M   'P 1'
#
loop_
_entity.id
_entity.type
_entity.pdbx_description
1 polymer ?
#
loop_
_entity_poly.entity_id
_entity_poly.type
_entity_poly.pdbx_seq_one_letter_code
_entity_poly.pdbx_strand_id
1 'polypeptide(L)' 'PDINIQEHIWAELERLLRTHKPLPQSEDQLWEALNWAWCQISQEFIDALYESLPRRIEALKRSQGWNTKY' A
#
# COMPACT_ATOMS: atom_id res chain seq x y z
N PRO A 1 4.54 7.90 -11.45
CA PRO A 1 4.65 6.51 -11.98
C PRO A 1 4.06 5.54 -10.95
N ASP A 2 2.74 5.46 -10.97
CA ASP A 2 1.91 4.96 -9.86
C ASP A 2 1.26 3.62 -10.20
N ILE A 3 2.13 2.70 -10.62
CA ILE A 3 1.79 1.31 -10.95
C ILE A 3 2.17 0.37 -9.82
N ASN A 4 3.06 0.80 -8.94
CA ASN A 4 3.70 -0.11 -8.03
C ASN A 4 2.74 -0.47 -6.88
N ILE A 5 2.03 -1.58 -7.05
CA ILE A 5 1.15 -2.17 -6.02
C ILE A 5 1.89 -2.29 -4.70
N GLN A 6 3.19 -2.60 -4.76
CA GLN A 6 4.05 -2.70 -3.59
C GLN A 6 4.12 -1.37 -2.82
N GLU A 7 4.22 -0.22 -3.48
CA GLU A 7 4.22 1.10 -2.82
C GLU A 7 2.87 1.39 -2.15
N HIS A 8 1.76 0.99 -2.77
CA HIS A 8 0.44 1.12 -2.15
C HIS A 8 0.28 0.25 -0.91
N ILE A 9 0.80 -0.98 -0.93
CA ILE A 9 0.82 -1.86 0.24
C ILE A 9 1.69 -1.28 1.35
N TRP A 10 2.87 -0.74 1.03
CA TRP A 10 3.73 -0.08 2.01
C TRP A 10 3.07 1.14 2.64
N ALA A 11 2.39 1.96 1.84
CA ALA A 11 1.66 3.13 2.35
C ALA A 11 0.53 2.74 3.30
N GLU A 12 -0.23 1.68 2.98
CA GLU A 12 -1.30 1.19 3.86
C GLU A 12 -0.76 0.57 5.15
N LEU A 13 0.36 -0.16 5.06
CA LEU A 13 1.04 -0.71 6.21
C LEU A 13 1.56 0.40 7.15
N GLU A 14 2.17 1.46 6.61
CA GLU A 14 2.59 2.62 7.40
C GLU A 14 1.38 3.32 8.05
N ARG A 15 0.26 3.46 7.31
CA ARG A 15 -0.97 4.04 7.84
C ARG A 15 -1.49 3.25 9.04
N LEU A 16 -1.55 1.93 8.92
CA LEU A 16 -2.00 1.03 10.00
C LEU A 16 -1.04 1.07 11.19
N LEU A 17 0.27 1.03 10.94
CA LEU A 17 1.28 1.11 11.99
C LEU A 17 1.18 2.42 12.80
N ARG A 18 0.89 3.55 12.15
CA ARG A 18 0.68 4.85 12.82
C ARG A 18 -0.54 4.86 13.74
N THR A 19 -1.54 4.00 13.49
CA THR A 19 -2.71 3.85 14.36
C THR A 19 -2.45 2.93 15.57
N HIS A 20 -1.41 2.11 15.51
CA HIS A 20 -1.03 1.23 16.63
C HIS A 20 -0.54 2.06 17.83
N LYS A 21 -1.13 1.81 19.01
CA LYS A 21 -0.75 2.46 20.27
C LYS A 21 -0.57 1.40 21.38
N PRO A 22 0.50 1.48 22.18
CA PRO A 22 1.58 2.46 22.14
C PRO A 22 2.46 2.32 20.89
N LEU A 23 3.21 3.38 20.57
CA LEU A 23 4.21 3.29 19.50
C LEU A 23 5.32 2.33 19.93
N PRO A 24 5.79 1.45 19.03
CA PRO A 24 6.86 0.52 19.34
C PRO A 24 8.13 1.27 19.74
N GLN A 25 8.77 0.83 20.82
CA GLN A 25 9.98 1.43 21.38
C GLN A 25 11.23 0.53 21.24
N SER A 26 11.05 -0.70 20.76
CA SER A 26 12.12 -1.65 20.44
C SER A 26 11.91 -2.26 19.05
N GLU A 27 12.96 -2.88 18.50
CA GLU A 27 12.88 -3.60 17.23
C GLU A 27 11.88 -4.76 17.29
N ASP A 28 11.84 -5.50 18.40
CA ASP A 28 10.88 -6.60 18.59
C ASP A 28 9.44 -6.09 18.58
N GLN A 29 9.16 -4.99 19.29
CA GLN A 29 7.82 -4.37 19.29
C GLN A 29 7.45 -3.82 17.92
N LEU A 30 8.44 -3.29 17.18
CA LEU A 30 8.21 -2.83 15.81
C LEU A 30 7.86 -4.02 14.91
N TRP A 31 8.58 -5.14 15.03
CA TRP A 31 8.29 -6.36 14.29
C TRP A 31 6.90 -6.91 14.59
N GLU A 32 6.49 -6.96 15.86
CA GLU A 32 5.14 -7.36 16.25
C GLU A 32 4.08 -6.42 15.68
N ALA A 33 4.29 -5.10 15.77
CA ALA A 33 3.37 -4.11 15.24
C ALA A 33 3.25 -4.17 13.70
N LEU A 34 4.35 -4.47 13.01
CA LEU A 34 4.37 -4.70 11.56
C LEU A 34 3.58 -5.96 11.18
N ASN A 35 3.76 -7.07 11.90
CA ASN A 35 2.98 -8.29 11.68
C ASN A 35 1.49 -8.06 11.94
N TRP A 36 1.17 -7.33 13.02
CA TRP A 36 -0.21 -6.94 13.31
C TRP A 36 -0.79 -6.11 12.16
N ALA A 37 -0.09 -5.05 11.73
CA ALA A 37 -0.54 -4.17 10.64
C ALA A 37 -0.72 -4.94 9.33
N TRP A 38 0.20 -5.85 9.01
CA TRP A 38 0.09 -6.73 7.85
C TRP A 38 -1.19 -7.58 7.88
N CYS A 39 -1.50 -8.18 9.04
CA CYS A 39 -2.73 -8.96 9.22
C CYS A 39 -4.02 -8.11 9.20
N GLN A 40 -3.94 -6.79 9.35
CA GLN A 40 -5.09 -5.89 9.24
C GLN A 40 -5.39 -5.45 7.80
N ILE A 41 -4.47 -5.68 6.85
CA ILE A 41 -4.73 -5.39 5.44
C ILE A 41 -5.81 -6.34 4.96
N SER A 42 -6.96 -5.78 4.57
CA SER A 42 -8.09 -6.59 4.15
C SER A 42 -7.92 -7.12 2.73
N GLN A 43 -8.52 -8.27 2.44
CA GLN A 43 -8.49 -8.84 1.09
C GLN A 43 -9.19 -7.91 0.08
N GLU A 44 -10.23 -7.21 0.50
CA GLU A 44 -10.94 -6.24 -0.35
C GLU A 44 -10.04 -5.07 -0.78
N PHE A 45 -9.13 -4.62 0.10
CA PHE A 45 -8.14 -3.61 -0.26
C PHE A 45 -7.18 -4.12 -1.34
N ILE A 46 -6.71 -5.36 -1.20
CA ILE A 46 -5.83 -6.02 -2.17
C ILE A 46 -6.56 -6.18 -3.51
N ASP A 47 -7.79 -6.69 -3.49
CA ASP A 47 -8.59 -6.91 -4.69
C ASP A 47 -8.87 -5.59 -5.42
N ALA A 48 -9.24 -4.52 -4.70
CA ALA A 48 -9.44 -3.19 -5.28
C ALA A 48 -8.16 -2.62 -5.91
N LEU A 49 -6.98 -2.90 -5.33
CA LEU A 49 -5.69 -2.52 -5.93
C LEU A 49 -5.48 -3.24 -7.25
N TYR A 50 -5.68 -4.56 -7.31
CA TYR A 50 -5.55 -5.35 -8.54
C TYR A 50 -6.57 -4.96 -9.61
N GLU A 51 -7.83 -4.73 -9.24
CA GLU A 51 -8.88 -4.25 -10.15
C GLU A 51 -8.56 -2.87 -10.76
N SER A 52 -7.78 -2.04 -10.05
CA SER A 52 -7.37 -0.73 -10.55
C SER A 52 -6.21 -0.81 -11.56
N LEU A 53 -5.48 -1.93 -11.63
CA LEU A 53 -4.30 -2.08 -12.49
C LEU A 53 -4.59 -1.91 -13.99
N PRO A 54 -5.63 -2.55 -14.58
CA PRO A 54 -5.87 -2.41 -16.02
C PRO A 54 -6.10 -0.95 -16.41
N ARG A 55 -6.84 -0.20 -15.59
CA ARG A 55 -7.10 1.24 -15.82
C ARG A 55 -5.83 2.08 -15.70
N ARG A 56 -4.98 1.79 -14.72
CA ARG A 56 -3.68 2.48 -14.53
C ARG A 56 -2.73 2.19 -15.68
N ILE A 57 -2.62 0.92 -16.11
CA ILE A 57 -1.81 0.50 -17.25
C ILE A 57 -2.29 1.18 -18.54
N GLU A 58 -3.61 1.27 -18.76
CA GLU A 58 -4.17 2.02 -19.90
C GLU A 58 -3.86 3.51 -19.84
N ALA A 59 -3.96 4.13 -18.66
CA ALA A 59 -3.62 5.54 -18.46
C ALA A 59 -2.15 5.82 -18.84
N LEU A 60 -1.23 4.91 -18.52
CA LEU A 60 0.19 5.02 -18.87
C LEU A 60 0.47 4.81 -20.35
N LYS A 61 -0.22 3.84 -20.98
CA LYS A 61 -0.16 3.66 -22.43
C LYS A 61 -0.64 4.92 -23.16
N ARG A 62 -1.70 5.55 -22.65
CA ARG A 62 -2.25 6.81 -23.19
C ARG A 62 -1.36 8.02 -22.91
N SER A 63 -0.62 8.03 -21.81
CA SER A 63 0.26 9.15 -21.46
C SER A 63 1.60 9.14 -22.19
N GLN A 64 1.91 8.11 -22.99
CA GLN A 64 3.21 7.95 -23.67
C GLN A 64 4.42 8.17 -22.73
N GLY A 65 4.27 7.84 -21.43
CA GLY A 65 5.32 8.03 -20.42
C GLY A 65 5.29 9.35 -19.65
N TRP A 66 4.33 10.24 -19.91
CA TRP A 66 4.12 11.46 -19.10
C TRP A 66 3.23 11.19 -17.87
N ASN A 67 3.37 12.00 -16.82
CA ASN A 67 2.73 11.78 -15.52
C ASN A 67 1.20 11.65 -15.64
N THR A 68 0.68 10.55 -15.10
CA THR A 68 -0.74 10.31 -14.88
C THR A 68 -1.18 10.91 -13.54
N LYS A 69 -2.48 11.15 -13.36
CA LYS A 69 -3.08 11.71 -12.13
C LYS A 69 -3.14 10.71 -10.95
N TYR A 70 -2.66 9.50 -11.19
CA TYR A 70 -2.45 8.47 -10.20
C TYR A 70 -1.01 8.57 -9.82
#